data_AF-A0A2Z3I1I7-F1
#
_entry.id   AF-A0A2Z3I1I7-F1
#
_cell.length_a   1.000
_cell.length_b   1.000
_cell.length_c   1.000
_cell.angle_alpha   90.00
_cell.angle_beta   90.00
_cell.angle_gamma   90.00
#
_symmetry.space_group_name_H-M   'P 1'
#
loop_
_entity.id
_entity.type
_entity.pdbx_description
1 polymer ?
#
loop_
_entity_poly.entity_id
_entity_poly.type
_entity_poly.pdbx_seq_one_letter_code
_entity_poly.pdbx_strand_id
1 'polypeptide(L)'
;MDMQEDPEAWLRRAEEAVLTAALARAPAMGWTRAMATAAGADAGFTPGETELILPHGPADLAALLSRRHDAAALAALPDPAGLKIRQRIRAAVLARLEAAAFDAPAVRRWSGWLALPPNAPQGLSLAWESADALWRWAGDTAADENHYSKRAILAGILVSALAVRLRQGEAESEAYVDARIANVMAFEAWKAKQTPGKPLRRLAEGLGRLRYGVRG
;
A
#
# COMPACT_ATOMS: atom_id res chain seq x y z
N MET A 1 -34.51 25.18 -14.88
CA MET A 1 -34.44 24.64 -13.50
C MET A 1 -33.00 24.22 -13.31
N ASP A 2 -32.16 25.15 -12.85
CA ASP A 2 -30.74 24.89 -12.61
C ASP A 2 -30.61 23.88 -11.47
N MET A 3 -30.21 22.66 -11.81
CA MET A 3 -29.74 21.71 -10.82
C MET A 3 -28.28 22.09 -10.56
N GLN A 4 -28.06 22.94 -9.55
CA GLN A 4 -26.72 23.22 -9.03
C GLN A 4 -26.07 21.86 -8.72
N GLU A 5 -25.03 21.57 -9.49
CA GLU A 5 -24.28 20.35 -9.36
C GLU A 5 -23.67 20.26 -7.95
N ASP A 6 -23.74 19.09 -7.33
CA ASP A 6 -23.08 18.80 -6.05
C ASP A 6 -21.59 19.21 -6.15
N PRO A 7 -21.12 20.19 -5.35
CA PRO A 7 -19.74 20.68 -5.41
C PRO A 7 -18.71 19.57 -5.25
N GLU A 8 -19.00 18.54 -4.45
CA GLU A 8 -18.09 17.41 -4.29
C GLU A 8 -18.05 16.52 -5.54
N ALA A 9 -19.20 16.29 -6.18
CA ALA A 9 -19.28 15.52 -7.41
C ALA A 9 -18.57 16.23 -8.57
N TRP A 10 -18.64 17.57 -8.62
CA TRP A 10 -17.85 18.36 -9.56
C TRP A 10 -16.35 18.18 -9.30
N LEU A 11 -15.90 18.37 -8.05
CA LEU A 11 -14.48 18.29 -7.69
C LEU A 11 -13.90 16.90 -8.01
N ARG A 12 -14.59 15.82 -7.63
CA ARG A 12 -14.14 14.44 -7.94
C ARG A 12 -13.92 14.22 -9.43
N ARG A 13 -14.78 14.76 -10.30
CA ARG A 13 -14.59 14.63 -11.75
C ARG A 13 -13.48 15.51 -12.28
N ALA A 14 -13.32 16.71 -11.73
CA ALA A 14 -12.21 17.59 -12.07
C ALA A 14 -10.86 16.94 -11.68
N GLU A 15 -10.75 16.41 -10.46
CA GLU A 15 -9.59 15.65 -9.98
C GLU A 15 -9.25 14.46 -10.91
N GLU A 16 -10.24 13.66 -11.31
CA GLU A 16 -10.01 12.51 -12.21
C GLU A 16 -9.59 12.96 -13.62
N ALA A 17 -10.17 14.05 -14.14
CA ALA A 17 -9.79 14.61 -15.43
C ALA A 17 -8.33 15.09 -15.42
N VAL A 18 -7.93 15.83 -14.38
CA VAL A 18 -6.54 16.30 -14.22
C VAL A 18 -5.60 15.12 -13.98
N LEU A 19 -5.97 14.13 -13.17
CA LEU A 19 -5.17 12.93 -12.96
C LEU A 19 -4.94 12.16 -14.28
N THR A 20 -5.99 11.98 -15.08
CA THR A 20 -5.88 11.32 -16.38
C THR A 20 -4.90 12.02 -17.31
N ALA A 21 -4.98 13.35 -17.40
CA ALA A 21 -4.02 14.15 -18.16
C ALA A 21 -2.59 14.08 -17.58
N ALA A 22 -2.45 14.08 -16.25
CA ALA A 22 -1.17 13.98 -15.56
C ALA A 22 -0.44 12.68 -15.89
N LEU A 23 -1.16 11.56 -15.98
CA LEU A 23 -0.57 10.25 -16.30
C LEU A 23 -0.03 10.17 -17.72
N ALA A 24 -0.67 10.85 -18.67
CA ALA A 24 -0.15 10.97 -20.04
C ALA A 24 1.13 11.81 -20.10
N ARG A 25 1.26 12.84 -19.25
CA ARG A 25 2.40 13.78 -19.23
C ARG A 25 3.58 13.32 -18.39
N ALA A 26 3.31 12.62 -17.28
CA ALA A 26 4.32 12.24 -16.29
C ALA A 26 5.55 11.52 -16.89
N PRO A 27 5.42 10.59 -17.85
CA PRO A 27 6.58 9.90 -18.43
C PRO A 27 7.64 10.85 -18.99
N ALA A 28 7.21 11.95 -19.62
CA ALA A 28 8.09 12.96 -20.22
C ALA A 28 8.48 14.07 -19.23
N MET A 29 7.53 14.57 -18.44
CA MET A 29 7.73 15.74 -17.57
C MET A 29 8.18 15.41 -16.14
N GLY A 30 8.17 14.12 -15.77
CA GLY A 30 8.32 13.68 -14.39
C GLY A 30 7.09 14.00 -13.52
N TRP A 31 7.19 13.73 -12.22
CA TRP A 31 6.14 14.06 -11.25
C TRP A 31 6.45 15.41 -10.60
N THR A 32 6.06 16.51 -11.25
CA THR A 32 6.50 17.88 -10.90
C THR A 32 5.34 18.86 -10.90
N ARG A 33 5.51 20.04 -10.28
CA ARG A 33 4.48 21.09 -10.28
C ARG A 33 4.17 21.57 -11.70
N ALA A 34 5.19 21.69 -12.55
CA ALA A 34 5.00 22.02 -13.97
C ALA A 34 4.16 20.95 -14.70
N MET A 35 4.34 19.66 -14.39
CA MET A 35 3.49 18.59 -14.91
C MET A 35 2.04 18.75 -14.45
N ALA A 36 1.81 19.04 -13.16
CA ALA A 36 0.46 19.23 -12.61
C ALA A 36 -0.27 20.41 -13.28
N THR A 37 0.41 21.56 -13.45
CA THR A 37 -0.16 22.72 -14.16
C THR A 37 -0.48 22.39 -15.62
N ALA A 38 0.41 21.69 -16.32
CA ALA A 38 0.18 21.29 -17.70
C ALA A 38 -0.97 20.27 -17.85
N ALA A 39 -1.13 19.38 -16.86
CA ALA A 39 -2.25 18.44 -16.80
C ALA A 39 -3.59 19.16 -16.58
N GLY A 40 -3.60 20.19 -15.72
CA GLY A 40 -4.77 21.05 -15.54
C GLY A 40 -5.21 21.74 -16.83
N ALA A 41 -4.25 22.30 -17.57
CA ALA A 41 -4.51 22.92 -18.87
C ALA A 41 -5.07 21.92 -19.90
N ASP A 42 -4.53 20.70 -19.97
CA ASP A 42 -5.04 19.65 -20.86
C ASP A 42 -6.45 19.18 -20.49
N ALA A 43 -6.79 19.24 -19.20
CA ALA A 43 -8.12 18.94 -18.70
C ALA A 43 -9.10 20.13 -18.86
N GLY A 44 -8.67 21.23 -19.46
CA GLY A 44 -9.50 22.40 -19.76
C GLY A 44 -9.62 23.41 -18.63
N PHE A 45 -8.78 23.31 -17.60
CA PHE A 45 -8.79 24.23 -16.45
C PHE A 45 -7.73 25.31 -16.59
N THR A 46 -8.05 26.52 -16.13
CA THR A 46 -7.10 27.61 -15.96
C THR A 46 -6.07 27.27 -14.87
N PRO A 47 -4.93 28.00 -14.79
CA PRO A 47 -3.98 27.80 -13.70
C PRO A 47 -4.60 27.99 -12.32
N GLY A 48 -5.48 29.00 -12.15
CA GLY A 48 -6.16 29.25 -10.88
C GLY A 48 -7.13 28.13 -10.50
N GLU A 49 -7.93 27.63 -11.45
CA GLU A 49 -8.79 26.46 -11.20
C GLU A 49 -7.97 25.21 -10.88
N THR A 50 -6.85 25.00 -11.57
CA THR A 50 -5.95 23.87 -11.30
C THR A 50 -5.38 23.94 -9.89
N GLU A 51 -5.02 25.13 -9.39
CA GLU A 51 -4.58 25.32 -8.01
C GLU A 51 -5.70 25.10 -6.98
N LEU A 52 -6.95 25.43 -7.33
CA LEU A 52 -8.11 25.12 -6.49
C LEU A 52 -8.41 23.61 -6.45
N ILE A 53 -8.23 22.91 -7.57
CA ILE A 53 -8.40 21.46 -7.65
C ILE A 53 -7.25 20.73 -6.94
N LEU A 54 -6.02 21.23 -7.06
CA LEU A 54 -4.78 20.63 -6.54
C LEU A 54 -4.01 21.62 -5.65
N PRO A 55 -4.50 21.96 -4.44
CA PRO A 55 -3.86 22.95 -3.56
C PRO A 55 -2.40 22.61 -3.21
N HIS A 56 -2.06 21.33 -3.11
CA HIS A 56 -0.70 20.82 -2.87
C HIS A 56 -0.02 20.32 -4.16
N GLY A 57 -0.67 20.47 -5.31
CA GLY A 57 -0.13 20.18 -6.63
C GLY A 57 0.20 18.69 -6.82
N PRO A 58 1.48 18.33 -7.12
CA PRO A 58 1.85 16.93 -7.38
C PRO A 58 1.59 15.97 -6.22
N ALA A 59 1.56 16.49 -4.98
CA ALA A 59 1.22 15.70 -3.80
C ALA A 59 -0.23 15.20 -3.85
N ASP A 60 -1.18 16.06 -4.23
CA ASP A 60 -2.59 15.67 -4.35
C ASP A 60 -2.77 14.63 -5.46
N LEU A 61 -2.15 14.85 -6.63
CA LEU A 61 -2.12 13.86 -7.71
C LEU A 61 -1.55 12.51 -7.28
N ALA A 62 -0.49 12.53 -6.45
CA ALA A 62 0.11 11.29 -5.96
C ALA A 62 -0.85 10.50 -5.07
N ALA A 63 -1.63 11.20 -4.25
CA ALA A 63 -2.64 10.59 -3.39
C ALA A 63 -3.86 10.09 -4.19
N LEU A 64 -4.32 10.88 -5.17
CA LEU A 64 -5.40 10.49 -6.09
C LEU A 64 -5.04 9.22 -6.86
N LEU A 65 -3.83 9.15 -7.42
CA LEU A 65 -3.36 7.95 -8.14
C LEU A 65 -3.34 6.72 -7.24
N SER A 66 -2.81 6.86 -6.01
CA SER A 66 -2.76 5.74 -5.06
C SER A 66 -4.16 5.21 -4.74
N ARG A 67 -5.10 6.09 -4.43
CA ARG A 67 -6.48 5.75 -4.11
C ARG A 67 -7.23 5.16 -5.30
N ARG A 68 -6.98 5.65 -6.51
CA ARG A 68 -7.56 5.09 -7.74
C ARG A 68 -7.11 3.65 -7.96
N HIS A 69 -5.84 3.36 -7.76
CA HIS A 69 -5.34 1.99 -7.86
C HIS A 69 -5.84 1.09 -6.73
N ASP A 70 -5.98 1.61 -5.51
CA ASP A 70 -6.61 0.87 -4.40
C ASP A 70 -8.05 0.49 -4.75
N ALA A 71 -8.84 1.45 -5.25
CA ALA A 71 -10.21 1.21 -5.69
C ALA A 71 -10.28 0.19 -6.84
N ALA A 72 -9.42 0.32 -7.85
CA ALA A 72 -9.36 -0.61 -8.97
C ALA A 72 -8.98 -2.03 -8.52
N ALA A 73 -8.03 -2.16 -7.60
CA ALA A 73 -7.63 -3.44 -7.03
C ALA A 73 -8.80 -4.10 -6.28
N LEU A 74 -9.46 -3.34 -5.39
CA LEU A 74 -10.59 -3.85 -4.61
C LEU A 74 -11.77 -4.25 -5.49
N ALA A 75 -12.05 -3.50 -6.56
CA ALA A 75 -13.12 -3.81 -7.51
C ALA A 75 -12.86 -5.10 -8.31
N ALA A 76 -11.59 -5.45 -8.54
CA ALA A 76 -11.20 -6.67 -9.25
C ALA A 76 -11.19 -7.92 -8.37
N LEU A 77 -11.24 -7.76 -7.04
CA LEU A 77 -11.16 -8.87 -6.10
C LEU A 77 -12.52 -9.54 -5.86
N PRO A 78 -12.56 -10.88 -5.74
CA PRO A 78 -13.79 -11.60 -5.41
C PRO A 78 -14.15 -11.44 -3.93
N ASP A 79 -15.27 -12.05 -3.50
CA ASP A 79 -15.59 -12.19 -2.08
C ASP A 79 -14.45 -12.96 -1.34
N PRO A 80 -13.86 -12.38 -0.28
CA PRO A 80 -12.81 -13.02 0.50
C PRO A 80 -13.26 -14.28 1.25
N ALA A 81 -14.56 -14.47 1.53
CA ALA A 81 -15.06 -15.48 2.48
C ALA A 81 -14.56 -16.91 2.21
N GLY A 82 -14.46 -17.31 0.93
CA GLY A 82 -14.00 -18.64 0.53
C GLY A 82 -12.48 -18.87 0.60
N LEU A 83 -11.69 -17.83 0.85
CA LEU A 83 -10.22 -17.88 0.82
C LEU A 83 -9.62 -17.97 2.22
N LYS A 84 -8.52 -18.71 2.38
CA LYS A 84 -7.68 -18.63 3.59
C LYS A 84 -7.01 -17.25 3.65
N ILE A 85 -6.73 -16.74 4.85
CA ILE A 85 -6.15 -15.39 5.03
C ILE A 85 -4.88 -15.15 4.19
N ARG A 86 -4.01 -16.17 4.05
CA ARG A 86 -2.81 -16.08 3.19
C ARG A 86 -3.16 -15.83 1.71
N GLN A 87 -4.22 -16.46 1.22
CA GLN A 87 -4.67 -16.34 -0.18
C GLN A 87 -5.32 -14.99 -0.40
N ARG A 88 -6.07 -14.50 0.60
CA ARG A 88 -6.62 -13.13 0.60
C ARG A 88 -5.49 -12.12 0.45
N ILE A 89 -4.52 -12.13 1.36
CA ILE A 89 -3.42 -11.15 1.33
C ILE A 89 -2.61 -11.24 0.04
N ARG A 90 -2.31 -12.45 -0.46
CA ARG A 90 -1.67 -12.62 -1.77
C ARG A 90 -2.49 -11.97 -2.88
N ALA A 91 -3.78 -12.34 -3.00
CA ALA A 91 -4.66 -11.82 -4.05
C ALA A 91 -4.77 -10.29 -3.99
N ALA A 92 -4.93 -9.73 -2.79
CA ALA A 92 -5.05 -8.30 -2.57
C ALA A 92 -3.78 -7.53 -3.02
N VAL A 93 -2.60 -8.04 -2.65
CA VAL A 93 -1.32 -7.44 -3.06
C VAL A 93 -1.15 -7.50 -4.57
N LEU A 94 -1.42 -8.65 -5.19
CA LEU A 94 -1.27 -8.81 -6.64
C LEU A 94 -2.25 -7.92 -7.42
N ALA A 95 -3.51 -7.86 -7.00
CA ALA A 95 -4.49 -6.96 -7.60
C ALA A 95 -4.04 -5.49 -7.52
N ARG A 96 -3.44 -5.08 -6.41
CA ARG A 96 -2.93 -3.72 -6.24
C ARG A 96 -1.70 -3.40 -7.08
N LEU A 97 -0.81 -4.38 -7.26
CA LEU A 97 0.34 -4.28 -8.15
C LEU A 97 -0.10 -4.23 -9.61
N GLU A 98 -1.13 -4.98 -9.98
CA GLU A 98 -1.66 -5.01 -11.35
C GLU A 98 -2.37 -3.70 -11.69
N ALA A 99 -3.18 -3.16 -10.76
CA ALA A 99 -3.76 -1.83 -10.91
C ALA A 99 -2.69 -0.75 -11.11
N ALA A 100 -1.55 -0.85 -10.41
CA ALA A 100 -0.42 0.07 -10.62
C ALA A 100 0.30 -0.15 -11.96
N ALA A 101 0.41 -1.40 -12.41
CA ALA A 101 1.11 -1.76 -13.63
C ALA A 101 0.42 -1.19 -14.88
N PHE A 102 -0.90 -0.99 -14.84
CA PHE A 102 -1.66 -0.31 -15.89
C PHE A 102 -1.09 1.07 -16.24
N ASP A 103 -0.59 1.79 -15.23
CA ASP A 103 0.00 3.13 -15.38
C ASP A 103 1.55 3.11 -15.30
N ALA A 104 2.21 1.99 -15.61
CA ALA A 104 3.62 1.76 -15.30
C ALA A 104 4.59 2.90 -15.71
N PRO A 105 4.49 3.54 -16.89
CA PRO A 105 5.36 4.66 -17.25
C PRO A 105 5.25 5.85 -16.28
N ALA A 106 4.03 6.21 -15.87
CA ALA A 106 3.79 7.30 -14.92
C ALA A 106 4.13 6.87 -13.48
N VAL A 107 3.80 5.63 -13.11
CA VAL A 107 4.08 5.08 -11.78
C VAL A 107 5.58 5.04 -11.49
N ARG A 108 6.46 4.81 -12.48
CA ARG A 108 7.91 4.94 -12.31
C ARG A 108 8.34 6.34 -11.87
N ARG A 109 7.70 7.38 -12.41
CA ARG A 109 7.99 8.79 -12.07
C ARG A 109 7.41 9.15 -10.71
N TRP A 110 6.17 8.72 -10.46
CA TRP A 110 5.48 8.85 -9.17
C TRP A 110 6.27 8.20 -8.03
N SER A 111 6.69 6.94 -8.19
CA SER A 111 7.45 6.21 -7.16
C SER A 111 8.82 6.83 -6.92
N GLY A 112 9.49 7.30 -7.98
CA GLY A 112 10.76 8.01 -7.86
C GLY A 112 10.63 9.33 -7.11
N TRP A 113 9.54 10.08 -7.35
CA TRP A 113 9.26 11.33 -6.64
C TRP A 113 8.93 11.09 -5.17
N LEU A 114 8.11 10.09 -4.84
CA LEU A 114 7.80 9.72 -3.46
C LEU A 114 9.02 9.20 -2.68
N ALA A 115 10.00 8.60 -3.36
CA ALA A 115 11.23 8.14 -2.73
C ALA A 115 12.20 9.27 -2.34
N LEU A 116 11.96 10.52 -2.79
CA LEU A 116 12.78 11.66 -2.37
C LEU A 116 12.52 11.98 -0.89
N PRO A 117 13.54 12.35 -0.09
CA PRO A 117 13.40 12.57 1.35
C PRO A 117 12.25 13.53 1.75
N PRO A 118 12.00 14.65 1.03
CA PRO A 118 10.88 15.54 1.37
C PRO A 118 9.50 14.91 1.17
N ASN A 119 9.37 13.93 0.28
CA ASN A 119 8.09 13.31 -0.10
C ASN A 119 7.89 11.93 0.54
N ALA A 120 8.94 11.34 1.12
CA ALA A 120 8.91 10.02 1.73
C ALA A 120 7.83 9.86 2.82
N PRO A 121 7.55 10.86 3.68
CA PRO A 121 6.44 10.75 4.64
C PRO A 121 5.08 10.53 3.96
N GLN A 122 4.83 11.22 2.84
CA GLN A 122 3.62 11.00 2.06
C GLN A 122 3.61 9.59 1.44
N GLY A 123 4.72 9.14 0.88
CA GLY A 123 4.83 7.79 0.31
C GLY A 123 4.52 6.69 1.34
N LEU A 124 4.99 6.87 2.57
CA LEU A 124 4.68 5.96 3.68
C LEU A 124 3.20 6.02 4.10
N SER A 125 2.60 7.21 4.14
CA SER A 125 1.16 7.37 4.41
C SER A 125 0.31 6.65 3.36
N LEU A 126 0.61 6.83 2.08
CA LEU A 126 -0.11 6.17 0.99
C LEU A 126 0.05 4.65 1.04
N ALA A 127 1.26 4.14 1.31
CA ALA A 127 1.48 2.70 1.45
C ALA A 127 0.71 2.11 2.65
N TRP A 128 0.60 2.88 3.74
CA TRP A 128 -0.21 2.51 4.90
C TRP A 128 -1.70 2.46 4.56
N GLU A 129 -2.23 3.51 3.91
CA GLU A 129 -3.63 3.60 3.46
C GLU A 129 -4.00 2.41 2.57
N SER A 130 -3.15 2.08 1.59
CA SER A 130 -3.34 0.91 0.73
C SER A 130 -3.33 -0.39 1.54
N ALA A 131 -2.33 -0.58 2.42
CA ALA A 131 -2.25 -1.78 3.25
C ALA A 131 -3.49 -1.96 4.15
N ASP A 132 -3.99 -0.86 4.72
CA ASP A 132 -5.19 -0.84 5.55
C ASP A 132 -6.45 -1.23 4.74
N ALA A 133 -6.63 -0.66 3.55
CA ALA A 133 -7.73 -1.01 2.65
C ALA A 133 -7.72 -2.50 2.25
N LEU A 134 -6.55 -3.05 1.90
CA LEU A 134 -6.40 -4.46 1.55
C LEU A 134 -6.64 -5.39 2.75
N TRP A 135 -6.21 -5.03 3.95
CA TRP A 135 -6.50 -5.80 5.16
C TRP A 135 -7.99 -5.78 5.53
N ARG A 136 -8.67 -4.64 5.38
CA ARG A 136 -10.12 -4.56 5.58
C ARG A 136 -10.86 -5.48 4.61
N TRP A 137 -10.50 -5.46 3.32
CA TRP A 137 -11.04 -6.41 2.35
C TRP A 137 -10.74 -7.86 2.75
N ALA A 138 -9.56 -8.16 3.30
CA ALA A 138 -9.23 -9.51 3.75
C ALA A 138 -10.03 -9.98 4.99
N GLY A 139 -10.84 -9.10 5.60
CA GLY A 139 -11.68 -9.39 6.77
C GLY A 139 -11.01 -9.09 8.10
N ASP A 140 -9.96 -8.27 8.15
CA ASP A 140 -9.34 -7.82 9.40
C ASP A 140 -10.21 -6.77 10.09
N THR A 141 -10.69 -7.11 11.30
CA THR A 141 -11.45 -6.21 12.18
C THR A 141 -10.65 -5.80 13.43
N ALA A 142 -9.37 -6.14 13.48
CA ALA A 142 -8.51 -5.89 14.64
C ALA A 142 -8.24 -4.39 14.82
N ALA A 143 -8.31 -3.91 16.05
CA ALA A 143 -7.99 -2.54 16.46
C ALA A 143 -6.85 -2.47 17.50
N ASP A 144 -6.14 -3.59 17.72
CA ASP A 144 -5.08 -3.77 18.71
C ASP A 144 -3.67 -3.66 18.09
N GLU A 145 -2.60 -3.98 18.84
CA GLU A 145 -1.22 -3.97 18.33
C GLU A 145 -1.02 -4.80 17.05
N ASN A 146 -1.86 -5.82 16.84
CA ASN A 146 -1.86 -6.63 15.62
C ASN A 146 -2.27 -5.81 14.40
N HIS A 147 -3.15 -4.81 14.56
CA HIS A 147 -3.57 -3.88 13.53
C HIS A 147 -2.36 -3.16 12.91
N TYR A 148 -1.51 -2.57 13.76
CA TYR A 148 -0.39 -1.75 13.32
C TYR A 148 0.71 -2.60 12.67
N SER A 149 1.05 -3.73 13.29
CA SER A 149 2.10 -4.62 12.78
C SER A 149 1.75 -5.20 11.41
N LYS A 150 0.49 -5.65 11.22
CA LYS A 150 -0.01 -6.17 9.94
C LYS A 150 0.10 -5.16 8.81
N ARG A 151 -0.27 -3.90 9.07
CA ARG A 151 -0.26 -2.81 8.08
C ARG A 151 1.16 -2.37 7.75
N ALA A 152 2.02 -2.21 8.76
CA ALA A 152 3.42 -1.87 8.54
C ALA A 152 4.13 -2.92 7.67
N ILE A 153 3.94 -4.21 7.97
CA ILE A 153 4.52 -5.31 7.18
C ILE A 153 3.97 -5.30 5.75
N LEU A 154 2.65 -5.19 5.57
CA LEU A 154 2.04 -5.22 4.25
C LEU A 154 2.42 -4.00 3.40
N ALA A 155 2.51 -2.82 4.00
CA ALA A 155 3.00 -1.60 3.35
C ALA A 155 4.45 -1.79 2.85
N GLY A 156 5.32 -2.38 3.66
CA GLY A 156 6.68 -2.72 3.25
C GLY A 156 6.72 -3.71 2.07
N ILE A 157 5.83 -4.72 2.07
CA ILE A 157 5.69 -5.67 0.94
C ILE A 157 5.22 -4.93 -0.32
N LEU A 158 4.21 -4.06 -0.24
CA LEU A 158 3.69 -3.30 -1.38
C LEU A 158 4.77 -2.44 -2.03
N VAL A 159 5.49 -1.65 -1.24
CA VAL A 159 6.55 -0.74 -1.75
C VAL A 159 7.66 -1.54 -2.45
N SER A 160 8.14 -2.61 -1.82
CA SER A 160 9.22 -3.42 -2.36
C SER A 160 8.79 -4.26 -3.57
N ALA A 161 7.58 -4.84 -3.55
CA ALA A 161 7.03 -5.60 -4.66
C ALA A 161 6.74 -4.71 -5.89
N LEU A 162 6.27 -3.47 -5.68
CA LEU A 162 6.11 -2.49 -6.75
C LEU A 162 7.46 -2.15 -7.38
N ALA A 163 8.50 -1.92 -6.58
CA ALA A 163 9.84 -1.68 -7.09
C ALA A 163 10.36 -2.88 -7.92
N VAL A 164 10.07 -4.12 -7.50
CA VAL A 164 10.39 -5.32 -8.29
C VAL A 164 9.55 -5.36 -9.58
N ARG A 165 8.24 -5.12 -9.53
CA ARG A 165 7.32 -5.11 -10.69
C ARG A 165 7.80 -4.14 -11.77
N LEU A 166 8.19 -2.93 -11.37
CA LEU A 166 8.63 -1.88 -12.28
C LEU A 166 10.03 -2.14 -12.86
N ARG A 167 10.87 -2.97 -12.23
CA ARG A 167 12.25 -3.21 -12.66
C ARG A 167 12.45 -4.53 -13.39
N GLN A 168 11.76 -5.58 -12.94
CA GLN A 168 12.02 -6.95 -13.34
C GLN A 168 10.83 -7.59 -14.05
N GLY A 169 9.60 -7.20 -13.71
CA GLY A 169 8.41 -7.70 -14.38
C GLY A 169 7.41 -8.34 -13.42
N GLU A 170 6.38 -8.94 -13.99
CA GLU A 170 5.25 -9.55 -13.27
C GLU A 170 5.68 -10.79 -12.50
N ALA A 171 6.31 -11.74 -13.20
CA ALA A 171 6.68 -13.04 -12.64
C ALA A 171 7.62 -12.90 -11.44
N GLU A 172 8.60 -12.00 -11.52
CA GLU A 172 9.55 -11.73 -10.44
C GLU A 172 8.87 -11.04 -9.25
N SER A 173 7.91 -10.14 -9.52
CA SER A 173 7.13 -9.49 -8.46
C SER A 173 6.21 -10.47 -7.74
N GLU A 174 5.53 -11.36 -8.47
CA GLU A 174 4.71 -12.42 -7.89
C GLU A 174 5.54 -13.35 -7.01
N ALA A 175 6.67 -13.85 -7.53
CA ALA A 175 7.57 -14.70 -6.77
C ALA A 175 8.11 -13.98 -5.52
N TYR A 176 8.39 -12.68 -5.62
CA TYR A 176 8.79 -11.86 -4.48
C TYR A 176 7.69 -11.78 -3.42
N VAL A 177 6.44 -11.51 -3.82
CA VAL A 177 5.28 -11.46 -2.91
C VAL A 177 5.09 -12.80 -2.21
N ASP A 178 5.15 -13.90 -2.95
CA ASP A 178 5.03 -15.25 -2.39
C ASP A 178 6.12 -15.54 -1.34
N ALA A 179 7.36 -15.18 -1.62
CA ALA A 179 8.47 -15.32 -0.69
C ALA A 179 8.29 -14.45 0.58
N ARG A 180 7.77 -13.22 0.44
CA ARG A 180 7.51 -12.33 1.59
C ARG A 180 6.37 -12.84 2.47
N ILE A 181 5.27 -13.31 1.88
CA ILE A 181 4.17 -13.90 2.64
C ILE A 181 4.64 -15.15 3.38
N ALA A 182 5.44 -16.01 2.73
CA ALA A 182 6.03 -17.18 3.38
C ALA A 182 6.92 -16.81 4.58
N ASN A 183 7.73 -15.76 4.45
CA ASN A 183 8.58 -15.27 5.55
C ASN A 183 7.75 -14.80 6.75
N VAL A 184 6.65 -14.07 6.52
CA VAL A 184 5.75 -13.62 7.59
C VAL A 184 5.13 -14.82 8.31
N MET A 185 4.68 -15.82 7.57
CA MET A 185 4.12 -17.05 8.16
C MET A 185 5.16 -17.82 8.98
N ALA A 186 6.40 -17.91 8.50
CA ALA A 186 7.49 -18.56 9.23
C ALA A 186 7.82 -17.82 10.54
N PHE A 187 7.80 -16.48 10.51
CA PHE A 187 8.02 -15.64 11.68
C PHE A 187 6.90 -15.81 12.73
N GLU A 188 5.64 -15.82 12.32
CA GLU A 188 4.51 -16.06 13.24
C GLU A 188 4.52 -17.48 13.81
N ALA A 189 4.88 -18.49 13.01
CA ALA A 189 5.05 -19.86 13.50
C ALA A 189 6.20 -19.98 14.51
N TRP A 190 7.30 -19.23 14.30
CA TRP A 190 8.41 -19.16 15.24
C TRP A 190 8.00 -18.47 16.56
N LYS A 191 7.28 -17.33 16.49
CA LYS A 191 6.72 -16.65 17.66
C LYS A 191 5.79 -17.57 18.47
N ALA A 192 4.89 -18.30 17.81
CA ALA A 192 3.98 -19.23 18.48
C ALA A 192 4.72 -20.37 19.22
N LYS A 193 5.88 -20.81 18.70
CA LYS A 193 6.74 -21.81 19.38
C LYS A 193 7.41 -21.25 20.64
N GLN A 194 7.58 -19.93 20.72
CA GLN A 194 8.11 -19.22 21.89
C GLN A 194 7.00 -18.83 22.86
N THR A 195 6.59 -19.79 23.70
CA THR A 195 5.62 -19.54 24.77
C THR A 195 6.23 -18.62 25.85
N PRO A 196 5.52 -17.57 26.32
CA PRO A 196 5.95 -16.79 27.47
C PRO A 196 6.18 -17.73 28.66
N GLY A 197 7.36 -17.65 29.28
CA GLY A 197 7.71 -18.47 30.44
C GLY A 197 8.46 -19.77 30.15
N LYS A 198 8.63 -20.23 28.89
CA LYS A 198 9.53 -21.37 28.59
C LYS A 198 10.97 -21.18 29.09
N PRO A 199 11.64 -20.04 28.87
CA PRO A 199 12.98 -19.82 29.42
C PRO A 199 12.98 -19.75 30.96
N LEU A 200 12.00 -19.06 31.56
CA LEU A 200 11.90 -18.92 33.02
C LEU A 200 11.61 -20.27 33.72
N ARG A 201 10.74 -21.09 33.11
CA ARG A 201 10.37 -22.42 33.57
C ARG A 201 11.52 -23.41 33.39
N ARG A 202 12.27 -23.35 32.30
CA ARG A 202 13.52 -24.11 32.11
C ARG A 202 14.58 -23.73 33.14
N LEU A 203 14.69 -22.44 33.48
CA LEU A 203 15.61 -21.95 34.51
C LEU A 203 15.19 -22.45 35.91
N ALA A 204 13.89 -22.39 36.22
CA ALA A 204 13.32 -22.90 37.47
C ALA A 204 13.44 -24.42 37.59
N GLU A 205 13.21 -25.18 36.52
CA GLU A 205 13.40 -26.63 36.46
C GLU A 205 14.89 -27.01 36.61
N GLY A 206 15.81 -26.22 36.02
CA GLY A 206 17.25 -26.40 36.19
C GLY A 206 17.72 -26.15 37.62
N LEU A 207 17.26 -25.06 38.24
CA LEU A 207 17.54 -24.74 39.64
C LEU A 207 16.90 -25.74 40.60
N GLY A 208 15.70 -26.24 40.29
CA GLY A 208 15.04 -27.31 41.04
C GLY A 208 15.82 -28.62 41.02
N ARG A 209 16.38 -29.02 39.87
CA ARG A 209 17.25 -30.21 39.76
C ARG A 209 18.56 -30.06 40.51
N LEU A 210 19.15 -28.86 40.56
CA LEU A 210 20.34 -28.57 41.35
C LEU A 210 20.07 -28.55 42.87
N ARG A 211 18.87 -28.12 43.28
CA ARG A 211 18.50 -28.03 44.70
C ARG A 211 17.98 -29.34 45.30
N TYR A 212 17.48 -30.26 44.47
CA TYR A 212 16.87 -31.52 44.92
C TYR A 212 17.49 -32.79 44.32
N GLY A 213 18.51 -32.68 43.46
CA GLY A 213 19.21 -33.82 42.86
C GLY A 213 20.49 -34.18 43.63
N VAL A 214 20.37 -35.03 44.66
CA VAL A 214 21.10 -36.30 44.92
C VAL A 214 20.64 -36.81 46.29
N ARG A 215 19.69 -37.75 46.30
CA ARG A 215 19.60 -38.80 47.31
C ARG A 215 19.31 -40.10 46.58
N GLY A 216 20.36 -40.88 46.39
CA GLY A 216 20.41 -42.21 45.80
C GLY A 216 21.84 -42.67 45.95
#